data_AF-A0A0J6I943-F1
#
_entry.id   AF-A0A0J6I943-F1
#
_cell.length_a   1.000
_cell.length_b   1.000
_cell.length_c   1.000
_cell.angle_alpha   90.00
_cell.angle_beta   90.00
_cell.angle_gamma   90.00
#
_symmetry.space_group_name_H-M   'P 1'
#
loop_
_entity.id
_entity.type
_entity.pdbx_description
1 polymer ?
#
loop_
_entity_poly.entity_id
_entity_poly.type
_entity_poly.pdbx_seq_one_letter_code
_entity_poly.pdbx_strand_id
1 'polypeptide(L)'
;NQNTTHIDDLDGKVTASASSLEALRAAARADTGEGELADALKSWQSTAELAVEKRVRATEDEAISERVTTFGAQVGQNKAGLSSLEKVVATNDSVAAKRITELKGELVDVGEGVSGNTQALETLSGEVARIDGEIVATASSLESLRAEARSDSGEGELASALEAMNSIANFVQEKRVRATAEEALAMKTEQLQVSLNQTSASVEQVSKAVVDVNGRVSAQTTIKAETIVGGRKVMAALALGSDGDTSEILAFAQRFAIVDEVTGQLRTPFVVQGGQVFINYAMIDTA
;
A
#
# COMPACT_ATOMS: atom_id res chain seq x y z
N ASN A 1 -7.70 -17.38 59.72
CA ASN A 1 -6.53 -16.50 59.93
C ASN A 1 -6.84 -15.00 60.04
N GLN A 2 -8.11 -14.54 59.95
CA GLN A 2 -8.46 -13.13 60.24
C GLN A 2 -8.56 -12.81 61.74
N ASN A 3 -8.72 -13.84 62.59
CA ASN A 3 -8.85 -13.65 64.04
C ASN A 3 -7.50 -13.45 64.75
N THR A 4 -6.37 -13.87 64.16
CA THR A 4 -5.06 -13.80 64.81
C THR A 4 -4.46 -12.39 64.72
N THR A 5 -4.54 -11.74 63.56
CA THR A 5 -4.08 -10.35 63.36
C THR A 5 -4.86 -9.34 64.19
N HIS A 6 -6.17 -9.57 64.37
CA HIS A 6 -7.01 -8.69 65.18
C HIS A 6 -6.78 -8.88 66.70
N ILE A 7 -6.25 -10.05 67.12
CA ILE A 7 -5.84 -10.32 68.50
C ILE A 7 -4.49 -9.65 68.80
N ASP A 8 -3.53 -9.70 67.88
CA ASP A 8 -2.21 -9.06 68.07
C ASP A 8 -2.33 -7.53 68.21
N ASP A 9 -3.22 -6.88 67.44
CA ASP A 9 -3.50 -5.45 67.54
C ASP A 9 -4.26 -5.08 68.84
N LEU A 10 -5.08 -6.00 69.36
CA LEU A 10 -5.79 -5.84 70.63
C LEU A 10 -4.83 -5.98 71.82
N ASP A 11 -3.95 -6.99 71.81
CA ASP A 11 -2.95 -7.21 72.85
C ASP A 11 -1.92 -6.06 72.91
N GLY A 12 -1.54 -5.49 71.76
CA GLY A 12 -0.70 -4.29 71.71
C GLY A 12 -1.35 -3.07 72.36
N LYS A 13 -2.65 -2.82 72.11
CA LYS A 13 -3.42 -1.73 72.74
C LYS A 13 -3.67 -1.96 74.23
N VAL A 14 -3.97 -3.19 74.64
CA VAL A 14 -4.20 -3.57 76.05
C VAL A 14 -2.92 -3.46 76.86
N THR A 15 -1.78 -3.91 76.32
CA THR A 15 -0.47 -3.81 76.99
C THR A 15 -0.06 -2.35 77.17
N ALA A 16 -0.23 -1.51 76.13
CA ALA A 16 0.04 -0.07 76.24
C ALA A 16 -0.85 0.63 77.28
N SER A 17 -2.13 0.23 77.36
CA SER A 17 -3.08 0.75 78.35
C SER A 17 -2.72 0.31 79.78
N ALA A 18 -2.28 -0.94 79.97
CA ALA A 18 -1.85 -1.46 81.27
C ALA A 18 -0.59 -0.75 81.80
N SER A 19 0.43 -0.56 80.95
CA SER A 19 1.66 0.16 81.34
C SER A 19 1.40 1.64 81.66
N SER A 20 0.44 2.27 80.95
CA SER A 20 0.03 3.65 81.26
C SER A 20 -0.64 3.78 82.63
N LEU A 21 -1.37 2.74 83.06
CA LEU A 21 -2.06 2.69 84.34
C LEU A 21 -1.09 2.43 85.51
N GLU A 22 -0.06 1.61 85.30
CA GLU A 22 0.98 1.34 86.30
C GLU A 22 1.86 2.57 86.56
N ALA A 23 2.24 3.33 85.52
CA ALA A 23 2.96 4.58 85.66
C ALA A 23 2.14 5.66 86.41
N LEU A 24 0.82 5.72 86.16
CA LEU A 24 -0.10 6.63 86.84
C LEU A 24 -0.24 6.30 88.34
N ARG A 25 -0.21 5.02 88.71
CA ARG A 25 -0.26 4.57 90.12
C ARG A 25 1.02 4.87 90.90
N ALA A 26 2.17 4.89 90.25
CA ALA A 26 3.44 5.24 90.88
C ALA A 26 3.51 6.74 91.26
N ALA A 27 2.94 7.62 90.43
CA ALA A 27 2.94 9.07 90.65
C ALA A 27 2.06 9.55 91.83
N ALA A 28 1.21 8.69 92.39
CA ALA A 28 0.25 9.06 93.45
C ALA A 28 0.74 8.81 94.89
N ARG A 29 2.02 8.43 95.11
CA ARG A 29 2.59 8.24 96.46
C ARG A 29 3.22 9.56 96.95
N ALA A 30 2.82 9.99 98.15
CA ALA A 30 3.19 11.28 98.73
C ALA A 30 4.58 11.28 99.40
N ASP A 31 5.58 11.78 98.69
CA ASP A 31 6.78 12.43 99.23
C ASP A 31 7.24 13.48 98.20
N THR A 32 8.12 14.44 98.54
CA THR A 32 8.29 15.73 97.80
C THR A 32 8.72 15.68 96.31
N GLY A 33 8.82 14.49 95.69
CA GLY A 33 8.25 14.15 94.38
C GLY A 33 8.82 14.73 93.09
N GLU A 34 9.44 15.91 93.06
CA GLU A 34 9.79 16.57 91.78
C GLU A 34 10.81 15.80 90.93
N GLY A 35 11.82 15.18 91.55
CA GLY A 35 12.82 14.35 90.84
C GLY A 35 12.28 13.00 90.36
N GLU A 36 11.49 12.33 91.21
CA GLU A 36 10.85 11.06 90.86
C GLU A 36 9.75 11.24 89.80
N LEU A 37 9.03 12.37 89.84
CA LEU A 37 8.08 12.78 88.81
C LEU A 37 8.80 13.05 87.49
N ALA A 38 9.95 13.74 87.51
CA ALA A 38 10.74 14.01 86.32
C ALA A 38 11.28 12.72 85.68
N ASP A 39 11.77 11.78 86.48
CA ASP A 39 12.22 10.45 86.00
C ASP A 39 11.05 9.61 85.47
N ALA A 40 9.90 9.63 86.15
CA ALA A 40 8.68 8.96 85.69
C ALA A 40 8.18 9.56 84.36
N LEU A 41 8.22 10.88 84.20
CA LEU A 41 7.84 11.57 82.97
C LEU A 41 8.78 11.21 81.81
N LYS A 42 10.09 11.14 82.06
CA LYS A 42 11.10 10.75 81.07
C LYS A 42 10.97 9.27 80.66
N SER A 43 10.69 8.40 81.61
CA SER A 43 10.39 6.97 81.35
C SER A 43 9.10 6.81 80.53
N TRP A 44 8.08 7.60 80.84
CA TRP A 44 6.83 7.64 80.09
C TRP A 44 7.03 8.16 78.66
N GLN A 45 7.81 9.24 78.49
CA GLN A 45 8.20 9.75 77.16
C GLN A 45 8.92 8.67 76.34
N SER A 46 9.93 7.99 76.90
CA SER A 46 10.64 6.90 76.22
C SER A 46 9.71 5.74 75.82
N THR A 47 8.78 5.37 76.71
CA THR A 47 7.78 4.33 76.43
C THR A 47 6.80 4.76 75.34
N ALA A 48 6.37 6.02 75.35
CA ALA A 48 5.49 6.59 74.33
C ALA A 48 6.19 6.66 72.96
N GLU A 49 7.45 7.11 72.92
CA GLU A 49 8.29 7.13 71.71
C GLU A 49 8.50 5.72 71.14
N LEU A 50 8.79 4.72 71.99
CA LEU A 50 8.90 3.32 71.57
C LEU A 50 7.58 2.77 71.02
N ALA A 51 6.43 3.16 71.60
CA ALA A 51 5.12 2.77 71.11
C ALA A 51 4.81 3.39 69.74
N VAL A 52 5.20 4.65 69.51
CA VAL A 52 5.10 5.32 68.21
C VAL A 52 5.99 4.61 67.18
N GLU A 53 7.24 4.31 67.53
CA GLU A 53 8.20 3.60 66.68
C GLU A 53 7.69 2.21 66.25
N LYS A 54 7.16 1.42 67.20
CA LYS A 54 6.56 0.12 66.89
C LYS A 54 5.36 0.23 65.96
N ARG A 55 4.54 1.27 66.14
CA ARG A 55 3.40 1.55 65.25
C ARG A 55 3.87 1.89 63.84
N VAL A 56 4.87 2.76 63.71
CA VAL A 56 5.46 3.13 62.41
C VAL A 56 6.01 1.89 61.70
N ARG A 57 6.78 1.05 62.39
CA ARG A 57 7.29 -0.21 61.81
C ARG A 57 6.18 -1.18 61.41
N ALA A 58 5.15 -1.35 62.24
CA ALA A 58 4.02 -2.21 61.88
C ALA A 58 3.30 -1.69 60.61
N THR A 59 3.12 -0.38 60.49
CA THR A 59 2.55 0.24 59.28
C THR A 59 3.47 0.08 58.06
N GLU A 60 4.79 0.20 58.24
CA GLU A 60 5.77 -0.05 57.17
C GLU A 60 5.74 -1.52 56.70
N ASP A 61 5.72 -2.47 57.63
CA ASP A 61 5.62 -3.91 57.34
C ASP A 61 4.31 -4.25 56.63
N GLU A 62 3.19 -3.65 57.02
CA GLU A 62 1.90 -3.78 56.34
C GLU A 62 1.97 -3.26 54.90
N ALA A 63 2.52 -2.05 54.69
CA ALA A 63 2.69 -1.47 53.36
C ALA A 63 3.63 -2.30 52.47
N ILE A 64 4.70 -2.87 53.04
CA ILE A 64 5.59 -3.80 52.33
C ILE A 64 4.84 -5.08 51.96
N SER A 65 4.05 -5.65 52.87
CA SER A 65 3.25 -6.85 52.63
C SER A 65 2.22 -6.65 51.49
N GLU A 66 1.54 -5.50 51.47
CA GLU A 66 0.63 -5.11 50.38
C GLU A 66 1.37 -4.98 49.05
N ARG A 67 2.55 -4.34 49.04
CA ARG A 67 3.39 -4.21 47.84
C ARG A 67 3.88 -5.57 47.34
N VAL A 68 4.29 -6.48 48.23
CA VAL A 68 4.74 -7.83 47.88
C VAL A 68 3.59 -8.64 47.28
N THR A 69 2.38 -8.53 47.83
CA THR A 69 1.20 -9.22 47.30
C THR A 69 0.81 -8.67 45.92
N THR A 70 0.84 -7.35 45.74
CA THR A 70 0.57 -6.71 44.45
C THR A 70 1.61 -7.11 43.41
N PHE A 71 2.90 -7.11 43.77
CA PHE A 71 3.99 -7.54 42.90
C PHE A 71 3.85 -9.01 42.52
N GLY A 72 3.51 -9.89 43.48
CA GLY A 72 3.23 -11.30 43.23
C GLY A 72 2.10 -11.51 42.22
N ALA A 73 1.02 -10.72 42.33
CA ALA A 73 -0.08 -10.74 41.36
C ALA A 73 0.37 -10.29 39.96
N GLN A 74 1.14 -9.21 39.85
CA GLN A 74 1.68 -8.72 38.57
C GLN A 74 2.63 -9.74 37.92
N VAL A 75 3.53 -10.35 38.70
CA VAL A 75 4.42 -11.42 38.21
C VAL A 75 3.62 -12.63 37.75
N GLY A 76 2.55 -13.00 38.47
CA GLY A 76 1.63 -14.07 38.07
C GLY A 76 0.92 -13.78 36.74
N GLN A 77 0.43 -12.55 36.55
CA GLN A 77 -0.16 -12.10 35.29
C GLN A 77 0.86 -12.11 34.14
N ASN A 78 2.06 -11.59 34.37
CA ASN A 78 3.14 -11.59 33.38
C ASN A 78 3.53 -13.03 32.98
N LYS A 79 3.60 -13.96 33.94
CA LYS A 79 3.87 -15.37 33.67
C LYS A 79 2.77 -16.02 32.81
N ALA A 80 1.50 -15.71 33.07
CA ALA A 80 0.39 -16.17 32.25
C ALA A 80 0.45 -15.60 30.83
N GLY A 81 0.73 -14.30 30.70
CA GLY A 81 0.93 -13.63 29.41
C GLY A 81 2.07 -14.24 28.60
N LEU A 82 3.22 -14.50 29.25
CA LEU A 82 4.37 -15.14 28.61
C LEU A 82 4.03 -16.55 28.11
N SER A 83 3.31 -17.36 28.90
CA SER A 83 2.87 -18.70 28.48
C SER A 83 1.90 -18.64 27.28
N SER A 84 1.06 -17.63 27.21
CA SER A 84 0.21 -17.39 26.03
C SER A 84 1.04 -17.01 24.82
N LEU A 85 2.05 -16.15 24.98
CA LEU A 85 2.95 -15.76 23.91
C LEU A 85 3.75 -16.96 23.38
N GLU A 86 4.28 -17.80 24.27
CA GLU A 86 4.99 -19.04 23.90
C GLU A 86 4.12 -19.95 23.03
N LYS A 87 2.83 -20.11 23.37
CA LYS A 87 1.88 -20.87 22.55
C LYS A 87 1.62 -20.24 21.18
N VAL A 88 1.48 -18.91 21.13
CA VAL A 88 1.29 -18.17 19.87
C VAL A 88 2.53 -18.32 18.98
N VAL A 89 3.73 -18.20 19.54
CA VAL A 89 5.00 -18.38 18.82
C VAL A 89 5.11 -19.80 18.28
N ALA A 90 4.89 -20.83 19.12
CA ALA A 90 4.94 -22.22 18.68
C ALA A 90 3.90 -22.53 17.57
N THR A 91 2.72 -21.92 17.65
CA THR A 91 1.68 -22.04 16.62
C THR A 91 2.11 -21.37 15.32
N ASN A 92 2.66 -20.15 15.40
CA ASN A 92 3.17 -19.42 14.25
C ASN A 92 4.30 -20.17 13.55
N ASP A 93 5.24 -20.74 14.31
CA ASP A 93 6.34 -21.54 13.77
C ASP A 93 5.82 -22.80 13.05
N SER A 94 4.81 -23.46 13.60
CA SER A 94 4.16 -24.61 12.96
C SER A 94 3.47 -24.22 11.65
N VAL A 95 2.74 -23.10 11.63
CA VAL A 95 2.09 -22.58 10.41
C VAL A 95 3.11 -22.16 9.37
N ALA A 96 4.20 -21.50 9.78
CA ALA A 96 5.28 -21.11 8.90
C ALA A 96 5.95 -22.34 8.25
N ALA A 97 6.22 -23.39 9.02
CA ALA A 97 6.78 -24.64 8.51
C ALA A 97 5.85 -25.33 7.49
N LYS A 98 4.53 -25.31 7.73
CA LYS A 98 3.53 -25.81 6.77
C LYS A 98 3.55 -25.01 5.46
N ARG A 99 3.51 -23.68 5.54
CA ARG A 99 3.59 -22.79 4.36
C ARG A 99 4.88 -23.00 3.57
N ILE A 100 6.02 -23.17 4.23
CA ILE A 100 7.29 -23.46 3.56
C ILE A 100 7.24 -24.80 2.82
N THR A 101 6.59 -25.80 3.41
CA THR A 101 6.44 -27.13 2.79
C THR A 101 5.53 -27.07 1.56
N GLU A 102 4.40 -26.35 1.66
CA GLU A 102 3.48 -26.10 0.55
C GLU A 102 4.16 -25.35 -0.59
N LEU A 103 4.83 -24.23 -0.29
CA LEU A 103 5.59 -23.44 -1.28
C LEU A 103 6.69 -24.26 -1.96
N LYS A 104 7.35 -25.15 -1.21
CA LYS A 104 8.36 -26.06 -1.79
C LYS A 104 7.72 -27.03 -2.78
N GLY A 105 6.51 -27.53 -2.50
CA GLY A 105 5.73 -28.36 -3.40
C GLY A 105 5.36 -27.61 -4.68
N GLU A 106 4.75 -26.42 -4.54
CA GLU A 106 4.39 -25.56 -5.68
C GLU A 106 5.61 -25.22 -6.55
N LEU A 107 6.77 -24.96 -5.93
CA LEU A 107 8.01 -24.67 -6.66
C LEU A 107 8.53 -25.88 -7.45
N VAL A 108 8.34 -27.11 -6.93
CA VAL A 108 8.67 -28.34 -7.66
C VAL A 108 7.75 -28.49 -8.87
N ASP A 109 6.44 -28.32 -8.70
CA ASP A 109 5.47 -28.42 -9.79
C ASP A 109 5.76 -27.38 -10.90
N VAL A 110 6.12 -26.15 -10.52
CA VAL A 110 6.57 -25.11 -11.45
C VAL A 110 7.84 -25.54 -12.18
N GLY A 111 8.81 -26.12 -11.48
CA GLY A 111 10.05 -26.63 -12.07
C GLY A 111 9.80 -27.75 -13.09
N GLU A 112 8.87 -28.66 -12.80
CA GLU A 112 8.44 -29.70 -13.73
C GLU A 112 7.74 -29.10 -14.96
N GLY A 113 6.84 -28.13 -14.76
CA GLY A 113 6.18 -27.42 -15.86
C GLY A 113 7.15 -26.66 -16.78
N VAL A 114 8.15 -25.98 -16.20
CA VAL A 114 9.21 -25.30 -16.97
C VAL A 114 10.06 -26.31 -17.75
N SER A 115 10.38 -27.45 -17.16
CA SER A 115 11.12 -28.53 -17.84
C SER A 115 10.32 -29.09 -19.02
N GLY A 116 9.02 -29.34 -18.84
CA GLY A 116 8.12 -29.75 -19.91
C GLY A 116 8.02 -28.73 -21.04
N ASN A 117 7.88 -27.44 -20.71
CA ASN A 117 7.89 -26.36 -21.70
C ASN A 117 9.21 -26.26 -22.46
N THR A 118 10.34 -26.49 -21.80
CA THR A 118 11.67 -26.50 -22.45
C THR A 118 11.74 -27.60 -23.50
N GLN A 119 11.29 -28.81 -23.19
CA GLN A 119 11.23 -29.93 -24.14
C GLN A 119 10.29 -29.66 -25.32
N ALA A 120 9.14 -29.04 -25.05
CA ALA A 120 8.20 -28.64 -26.09
C ALA A 120 8.83 -27.60 -27.05
N LEU A 121 9.59 -26.63 -26.50
CA LEU A 121 10.31 -25.64 -27.28
C LEU A 121 11.45 -26.25 -28.11
N GLU A 122 12.20 -27.22 -27.56
CA GLU A 122 13.22 -27.96 -28.31
C GLU A 122 12.60 -28.74 -29.47
N THR A 123 11.44 -29.36 -29.25
CA THR A 123 10.68 -30.07 -30.28
C THR A 123 10.24 -29.12 -31.38
N LEU A 124 9.65 -27.98 -31.01
CA LEU A 124 9.20 -26.96 -31.96
C LEU A 124 10.37 -26.38 -32.77
N SER A 125 11.51 -26.12 -32.11
CA SER A 125 12.74 -25.67 -32.77
C SER A 125 13.22 -26.65 -33.83
N GLY A 126 13.21 -27.95 -33.51
CA GLY A 126 13.53 -29.01 -34.47
C GLY A 126 12.54 -29.07 -35.64
N GLU A 127 11.25 -28.90 -35.37
CA GLU A 127 10.22 -28.87 -36.43
C GLU A 127 10.37 -27.66 -37.36
N VAL A 128 10.68 -26.48 -36.81
CA VAL A 128 10.96 -25.27 -37.61
C VAL A 128 12.18 -25.49 -38.51
N ALA A 129 13.26 -26.06 -37.98
CA ALA A 129 14.46 -26.37 -38.78
C ALA A 129 14.16 -27.38 -39.90
N ARG A 130 13.29 -28.37 -39.65
CA ARG A 130 12.81 -29.30 -40.67
C ARG A 130 12.01 -28.59 -41.76
N ILE A 131 11.05 -27.75 -41.37
CA ILE A 131 10.24 -26.96 -42.30
C ILE A 131 11.12 -26.05 -43.16
N ASP A 132 12.11 -25.40 -42.57
CA ASP A 132 13.08 -24.57 -43.32
C ASP A 132 13.83 -25.40 -44.38
N GLY A 133 14.27 -26.61 -44.01
CA GLY A 133 14.89 -27.54 -44.97
C GLY A 133 13.96 -27.96 -46.11
N GLU A 134 12.69 -28.26 -45.80
CA GLU A 134 11.66 -28.60 -46.79
C GLU A 134 11.34 -27.43 -47.73
N ILE A 135 11.28 -26.20 -47.21
CA ILE A 135 11.08 -24.99 -48.01
C ILE A 135 12.25 -24.80 -48.97
N VAL A 136 13.49 -24.95 -48.52
CA VAL A 136 14.68 -24.83 -49.38
C VAL A 136 14.70 -25.91 -50.48
N ALA A 137 14.36 -27.15 -50.13
CA ALA A 137 14.27 -28.24 -51.10
C ALA A 137 13.15 -27.99 -52.13
N THR A 138 11.98 -27.54 -51.68
CA THR A 138 10.84 -27.19 -52.54
C THR A 138 11.17 -26.03 -53.47
N ALA A 139 11.82 -24.98 -52.96
CA ALA A 139 12.29 -23.86 -53.76
C ALA A 139 13.29 -24.30 -54.84
N SER A 140 14.21 -25.20 -54.50
CA SER A 140 15.17 -25.77 -55.46
C SER A 140 14.47 -26.61 -56.53
N SER A 141 13.48 -27.43 -56.15
CA SER A 141 12.68 -28.21 -57.09
C SER A 141 11.86 -27.31 -58.03
N LEU A 142 11.30 -26.22 -57.51
CA LEU A 142 10.58 -25.23 -58.31
C LEU A 142 11.51 -24.52 -59.30
N GLU A 143 12.75 -24.20 -58.91
CA GLU A 143 13.72 -23.61 -59.82
C GLU A 143 14.11 -24.56 -60.96
N SER A 144 14.35 -25.84 -60.65
CA SER A 144 14.60 -26.87 -61.67
C SER A 144 13.41 -27.04 -62.61
N LEU A 145 12.18 -27.07 -62.09
CA LEU A 145 10.96 -27.17 -62.91
C LEU A 145 10.77 -25.93 -63.80
N ARG A 146 11.09 -24.74 -63.29
CA ARG A 146 11.08 -23.50 -64.09
C ARG A 146 12.15 -23.52 -65.18
N ALA A 147 13.33 -24.06 -64.90
CA ALA A 147 14.38 -24.23 -65.91
C ALA A 147 13.98 -25.24 -66.99
N GLU A 148 13.37 -26.38 -66.62
CA GLU A 148 12.82 -27.37 -67.56
C GLU A 148 11.68 -26.78 -68.42
N ALA A 149 10.82 -25.95 -67.81
CA ALA A 149 9.75 -25.23 -68.52
C ALA A 149 10.25 -24.08 -69.42
N ARG A 150 11.50 -23.60 -69.24
CA ARG A 150 12.18 -22.59 -70.07
C ARG A 150 12.85 -23.16 -71.33
N SER A 151 12.39 -24.32 -71.81
CA SER A 151 12.87 -24.93 -73.06
C SER A 151 12.62 -24.09 -74.33
N ASP A 152 12.03 -22.88 -74.27
CA ASP A 152 11.91 -22.04 -75.47
C ASP A 152 11.76 -20.54 -75.13
N SER A 153 12.54 -19.69 -75.81
CA SER A 153 12.52 -18.21 -75.82
C SER A 153 12.94 -17.42 -74.55
N GLY A 154 14.20 -17.00 -74.51
CA GLY A 154 14.83 -16.16 -73.48
C GLY A 154 14.32 -14.72 -73.31
N GLU A 155 13.08 -14.41 -73.74
CA GLU A 155 12.44 -13.10 -73.52
C GLU A 155 11.59 -13.07 -72.23
N GLY A 156 11.18 -14.23 -71.70
CA GLY A 156 10.44 -14.33 -70.44
C GLY A 156 11.31 -14.17 -69.18
N GLU A 157 12.62 -14.39 -69.26
CA GLU A 157 13.52 -14.36 -68.09
C GLU A 157 13.69 -12.96 -67.49
N LEU A 158 13.78 -11.92 -68.31
CA LEU A 158 13.93 -10.55 -67.80
C LEU A 158 12.64 -10.07 -67.12
N ALA A 159 11.47 -10.42 -67.69
CA ALA A 159 10.17 -10.09 -67.12
C ALA A 159 9.92 -10.84 -65.80
N SER A 160 10.18 -12.15 -65.76
CA SER A 160 10.01 -12.96 -64.55
C SER A 160 11.05 -12.66 -63.47
N ALA A 161 12.29 -12.27 -63.83
CA ALA A 161 13.29 -11.84 -62.85
C ALA A 161 12.93 -10.48 -62.23
N LEU A 162 12.34 -9.57 -63.01
CA LEU A 162 11.84 -8.29 -62.52
C LEU A 162 10.61 -8.47 -61.61
N GLU A 163 9.73 -9.41 -61.94
CA GLU A 163 8.58 -9.77 -61.12
C GLU A 163 8.99 -10.51 -59.84
N ALA A 164 10.01 -11.37 -59.90
CA ALA A 164 10.62 -12.01 -58.74
C ALA A 164 11.34 -11.00 -57.84
N MET A 165 12.06 -10.02 -58.40
CA MET A 165 12.64 -8.91 -57.63
C MET A 165 11.56 -8.03 -56.99
N ASN A 166 10.45 -7.76 -57.69
CA ASN A 166 9.29 -7.09 -57.09
C ASN A 166 8.65 -7.94 -55.99
N SER A 167 8.56 -9.27 -56.14
CA SER A 167 8.03 -10.16 -55.11
C SER A 167 8.96 -10.29 -53.90
N ILE A 168 10.29 -10.29 -54.09
CA ILE A 168 11.27 -10.28 -53.00
C ILE A 168 11.25 -8.92 -52.30
N ALA A 169 11.15 -7.82 -53.06
CA ALA A 169 10.98 -6.48 -52.50
C ALA A 169 9.68 -6.40 -51.70
N ASN A 170 8.56 -6.90 -52.22
CA ASN A 170 7.28 -6.98 -51.52
C ASN A 170 7.32 -7.94 -50.32
N PHE A 171 8.06 -9.05 -50.38
CA PHE A 171 8.22 -9.98 -49.24
C PHE A 171 9.13 -9.40 -48.16
N VAL A 172 10.20 -8.70 -48.52
CA VAL A 172 11.05 -7.97 -47.57
C VAL A 172 10.29 -6.77 -47.00
N GLN A 173 9.47 -6.09 -47.80
CA GLN A 173 8.59 -5.03 -47.33
C GLN A 173 7.47 -5.59 -46.43
N GLU A 174 6.89 -6.75 -46.74
CA GLU A 174 5.90 -7.44 -45.91
C GLU A 174 6.53 -8.02 -44.63
N LYS A 175 7.75 -8.59 -44.68
CA LYS A 175 8.48 -9.00 -43.48
C LYS A 175 8.97 -7.82 -42.65
N ARG A 176 9.35 -6.69 -43.26
CA ARG A 176 9.58 -5.43 -42.53
C ARG A 176 8.28 -4.95 -41.92
N VAL A 177 7.18 -4.94 -42.66
CA VAL A 177 5.86 -4.56 -42.14
C VAL A 177 5.44 -5.50 -41.03
N ARG A 178 5.65 -6.83 -41.09
CA ARG A 178 5.36 -7.78 -39.99
C ARG A 178 6.32 -7.66 -38.80
N ALA A 179 7.60 -7.37 -39.03
CA ALA A 179 8.56 -7.07 -37.96
C ALA A 179 8.38 -5.65 -37.36
N THR A 180 7.58 -4.80 -38.02
CA THR A 180 7.17 -3.46 -37.53
C THR A 180 5.69 -3.45 -37.13
N ALA A 181 4.92 -4.53 -37.37
CA ALA A 181 3.46 -4.63 -37.17
C ALA A 181 3.09 -4.93 -35.72
N GLU A 182 3.92 -4.47 -34.82
CA GLU A 182 3.79 -4.72 -33.40
C GLU A 182 3.27 -3.43 -32.70
N GLU A 183 3.17 -2.29 -33.41
CA GLU A 183 2.46 -1.09 -32.93
C GLU A 183 1.31 -0.68 -33.87
N ALA A 184 0.05 -0.83 -33.43
CA ALA A 184 -1.09 -0.26 -34.14
C ALA A 184 -1.28 1.21 -33.70
N LEU A 185 -0.72 2.14 -34.49
CA LEU A 185 -0.84 3.58 -34.26
C LEU A 185 -1.89 4.20 -35.19
N ALA A 186 -2.95 4.76 -34.62
CA ALA A 186 -3.91 5.61 -35.32
C ALA A 186 -3.83 7.04 -34.79
N MET A 187 -3.48 8.00 -35.66
CA MET A 187 -3.45 9.43 -35.32
C MET A 187 -4.31 10.22 -36.31
N LYS A 188 -5.20 11.07 -35.78
CA LYS A 188 -6.04 11.97 -36.55
C LYS A 188 -5.94 13.38 -35.98
N THR A 189 -5.56 14.33 -36.83
CA THR A 189 -5.51 15.75 -36.50
C THR A 189 -6.52 16.49 -37.36
N GLU A 190 -7.41 17.24 -36.72
CA GLU A 190 -8.36 18.15 -37.37
C GLU A 190 -8.04 19.58 -36.94
N GLN A 191 -7.89 20.48 -37.92
CA GLN A 191 -7.65 21.90 -37.66
C GLN A 191 -8.68 22.74 -38.41
N LEU A 192 -9.35 23.63 -37.68
CA LEU A 192 -10.25 24.63 -38.23
C LEU A 192 -9.71 26.01 -37.85
N GLN A 193 -9.47 26.86 -38.84
CA GLN A 193 -8.97 28.22 -38.60
C GLN A 193 -9.82 29.22 -39.39
N VAL A 194 -10.16 30.32 -38.72
CA VAL A 194 -10.76 31.50 -39.35
C VAL A 194 -9.97 32.74 -38.92
N SER A 195 -9.74 33.63 -39.87
CA SER A 195 -9.07 34.90 -39.62
C SER A 195 -9.80 36.03 -40.36
N LEU A 196 -9.88 37.17 -39.69
CA LEU A 196 -10.41 38.42 -40.23
C LEU A 196 -9.58 39.59 -39.68
N ASN A 197 -8.79 40.22 -40.55
CA ASN A 197 -7.83 41.28 -40.19
C ASN A 197 -6.89 40.84 -39.05
N GLN A 198 -6.92 41.53 -37.90
CA GLN A 198 -6.11 41.25 -36.70
C GLN A 198 -6.80 40.30 -35.71
N THR A 199 -7.95 39.73 -36.07
CA THR A 199 -8.68 38.77 -35.23
C THR A 199 -8.61 37.39 -35.86
N SER A 200 -8.26 36.36 -35.08
CA SER A 200 -8.28 34.98 -35.53
C SER A 200 -8.84 34.04 -34.46
N ALA A 201 -9.41 32.93 -34.90
CA ALA A 201 -9.80 31.82 -34.06
C ALA A 201 -9.33 30.53 -34.70
N SER A 202 -8.81 29.61 -33.91
CA SER A 202 -8.46 28.27 -34.34
C SER A 202 -8.93 27.22 -33.34
N VAL A 203 -9.34 26.07 -33.88
CA VAL A 203 -9.60 24.86 -33.14
C VAL A 203 -8.70 23.78 -33.70
N GLU A 204 -8.03 23.05 -32.82
CA GLU A 204 -7.17 21.92 -33.15
C GLU A 204 -7.58 20.74 -32.28
N GLN A 205 -7.98 19.64 -32.92
CA GLN A 205 -8.30 18.38 -32.27
C GLN A 205 -7.30 17.32 -32.70
N VAL A 206 -6.61 16.72 -31.74
CA VAL A 206 -5.66 15.63 -31.97
C VAL A 206 -6.14 14.39 -31.22
N SER A 207 -6.51 13.36 -31.95
CA SER A 207 -6.85 12.03 -31.41
C SER A 207 -5.74 11.04 -31.77
N LYS A 208 -5.24 10.31 -30.77
CA LYS A 208 -4.20 9.29 -30.91
C LYS A 208 -4.64 8.03 -30.18
N ALA A 209 -4.60 6.89 -30.85
CA ALA A 209 -4.78 5.57 -30.27
C ALA A 209 -3.57 4.70 -30.61
N VAL A 210 -3.04 3.99 -29.62
CA VAL A 210 -1.85 3.14 -29.75
C VAL A 210 -2.10 1.81 -29.07
N VAL A 211 -1.80 0.72 -29.76
CA VAL A 211 -1.63 -0.61 -29.17
C VAL A 211 -0.18 -1.01 -29.39
N ASP A 212 0.56 -1.22 -28.30
CA ASP A 212 1.97 -1.64 -28.30
C ASP A 212 2.09 -3.17 -28.23
N VAL A 213 3.25 -3.70 -28.65
CA VAL A 213 3.67 -5.12 -28.66
C VAL A 213 3.50 -5.78 -27.31
N ASN A 214 3.66 -4.98 -26.25
CA ASN A 214 3.60 -5.38 -24.86
C ASN A 214 2.16 -5.44 -24.32
N GLY A 215 1.14 -5.26 -25.17
CA GLY A 215 -0.27 -5.27 -24.81
C GLY A 215 -0.77 -3.99 -24.15
N ARG A 216 0.05 -2.93 -24.11
CA ARG A 216 -0.38 -1.61 -23.59
C ARG A 216 -1.24 -0.91 -24.63
N VAL A 217 -2.42 -0.48 -24.20
CA VAL A 217 -3.37 0.25 -25.05
C VAL A 217 -3.54 1.65 -24.48
N SER A 218 -3.24 2.66 -25.28
CA SER A 218 -3.50 4.06 -24.91
C SER A 218 -4.38 4.75 -25.92
N ALA A 219 -5.28 5.59 -25.44
CA ALA A 219 -6.14 6.43 -26.25
C ALA A 219 -6.18 7.84 -25.64
N GLN A 220 -5.87 8.85 -26.43
CA GLN A 220 -5.92 10.25 -26.01
C GLN A 220 -6.60 11.11 -27.07
N THR A 221 -7.36 12.10 -26.61
CA THR A 221 -7.90 13.17 -27.45
C THR A 221 -7.66 14.50 -26.77
N THR A 222 -7.03 15.43 -27.47
CA THR A 222 -6.83 16.81 -27.03
C THR A 222 -7.59 17.74 -27.95
N ILE A 223 -8.43 18.61 -27.38
CA ILE A 223 -9.12 19.69 -28.08
C ILE A 223 -8.52 21.00 -27.57
N LYS A 224 -8.05 21.83 -28.49
CA LYS A 224 -7.49 23.14 -28.21
C LYS A 224 -8.27 24.18 -28.98
N ALA A 225 -8.76 25.20 -28.28
CA ALA A 225 -9.38 26.37 -28.87
C ALA A 225 -8.53 27.60 -28.53
N GLU A 226 -8.18 28.37 -29.56
CA GLU A 226 -7.37 29.57 -29.43
C GLU A 226 -8.07 30.73 -30.16
N THR A 227 -8.11 31.89 -29.53
CA THR A 227 -8.60 33.13 -30.14
C THR A 227 -7.57 34.23 -29.93
N ILE A 228 -7.36 35.03 -30.96
CA ILE A 228 -6.50 36.21 -30.94
C ILE A 228 -7.37 37.39 -31.33
N VAL A 229 -7.56 38.34 -30.44
CA VAL A 229 -8.32 39.58 -30.70
C VAL A 229 -7.48 40.75 -30.22
N GLY A 230 -7.13 41.68 -31.13
CA GLY A 230 -6.37 42.89 -30.76
C GLY A 230 -5.02 42.59 -30.11
N GLY A 231 -4.33 41.54 -30.54
CA GLY A 231 -3.04 41.10 -29.99
C GLY A 231 -3.14 40.32 -28.66
N ARG A 232 -4.33 40.19 -28.06
CA ARG A 232 -4.55 39.34 -26.88
C ARG A 232 -4.90 37.92 -27.32
N LYS A 233 -4.11 36.95 -26.85
CA LYS A 233 -4.31 35.52 -27.06
C LYS A 233 -5.04 34.91 -25.86
N VAL A 234 -6.17 34.25 -26.11
CA VAL A 234 -6.92 33.47 -25.12
C VAL A 234 -6.99 32.03 -25.61
N MET A 235 -6.64 31.08 -24.75
CA MET A 235 -6.61 29.66 -25.06
C MET A 235 -7.40 28.88 -24.02
N ALA A 236 -8.15 27.88 -24.49
CA ALA A 236 -8.71 26.81 -23.67
C ALA A 236 -8.31 25.46 -24.28
N ALA A 237 -7.99 24.47 -23.45
CA ALA A 237 -7.71 23.12 -23.90
C ALA A 237 -8.34 22.08 -22.96
N LEU A 238 -8.75 20.95 -23.54
CA LEU A 238 -9.26 19.79 -22.84
C LEU A 238 -8.55 18.56 -23.39
N ALA A 239 -7.83 17.85 -22.53
CA ALA A 239 -7.21 16.57 -22.85
C ALA A 239 -7.93 15.45 -22.09
N LEU A 240 -8.32 14.42 -22.81
CA LEU A 240 -8.88 13.19 -22.27
C LEU A 240 -7.94 12.06 -22.66
N GLY A 241 -7.60 11.21 -21.71
CA GLY A 241 -6.67 10.11 -21.95
C GLY A 241 -7.01 8.88 -21.12
N SER A 242 -6.66 7.70 -21.65
CA SER A 242 -6.62 6.44 -20.92
C SER A 242 -5.42 5.63 -21.38
N ASP A 243 -4.75 4.96 -20.46
CA ASP A 243 -3.56 4.13 -20.73
C ASP A 243 -3.77 2.62 -20.46
N GLY A 244 -5.03 2.23 -20.25
CA GLY A 244 -5.44 0.85 -19.97
C GLY A 244 -5.65 0.57 -18.48
N ASP A 245 -5.01 1.35 -17.60
CA ASP A 245 -5.12 1.21 -16.14
C ASP A 245 -5.88 2.39 -15.52
N THR A 246 -5.66 3.60 -16.04
CA THR A 246 -6.24 4.83 -15.53
C THR A 246 -6.90 5.65 -16.64
N SER A 247 -7.84 6.52 -16.26
CA SER A 247 -8.49 7.47 -17.16
C SER A 247 -8.44 8.85 -16.54
N GLU A 248 -8.00 9.83 -17.32
CA GLU A 248 -7.75 11.19 -16.86
C GLU A 248 -8.39 12.23 -17.78
N ILE A 249 -8.87 13.31 -17.17
CA ILE A 249 -9.36 14.50 -17.87
C ILE A 249 -8.61 15.71 -17.31
N LEU A 250 -7.86 16.39 -18.19
CA LEU A 250 -7.08 17.58 -17.87
C LEU A 250 -7.68 18.77 -18.62
N ALA A 251 -8.11 19.78 -17.88
CA ALA A 251 -8.68 21.01 -18.45
C ALA A 251 -7.75 22.21 -18.17
N PHE A 252 -7.44 22.97 -19.22
CA PHE A 252 -6.72 24.23 -19.15
C PHE A 252 -7.63 25.36 -19.63
N ALA A 253 -8.15 26.17 -18.72
CA ALA A 253 -9.00 27.33 -19.03
C ALA A 253 -9.00 28.34 -17.89
N GLN A 254 -9.39 29.58 -18.16
CA GLN A 254 -9.61 30.61 -17.12
C GLN A 254 -10.87 30.32 -16.27
N ARG A 255 -11.84 29.62 -16.86
CA ARG A 255 -13.08 29.17 -16.22
C ARG A 255 -13.50 27.84 -16.84
N PHE A 256 -13.74 26.84 -16.00
CA PHE A 256 -14.34 25.56 -16.39
C PHE A 256 -15.69 25.42 -15.70
N ALA A 257 -16.73 24.99 -16.42
CA ALA A 257 -18.09 24.91 -15.89
C ALA A 257 -18.83 23.72 -16.47
N ILE A 258 -19.59 23.00 -15.64
CA ILE A 258 -20.65 22.11 -16.12
C ILE A 258 -21.92 22.95 -16.20
N VAL A 259 -22.59 22.91 -17.35
CA VAL A 259 -23.78 23.69 -17.66
C VAL A 259 -24.95 22.73 -17.79
N ASP A 260 -26.02 23.02 -17.05
CA ASP A 260 -27.30 22.30 -17.13
C ASP A 260 -28.41 23.27 -17.56
N GLU A 261 -29.22 22.84 -18.52
CA GLU A 261 -30.34 23.62 -19.07
C GLU A 261 -31.62 22.80 -18.98
N VAL A 262 -32.13 22.60 -17.76
CA VAL A 262 -33.48 22.08 -17.55
C VAL A 262 -34.46 23.25 -17.59
N THR A 263 -35.41 23.21 -18.52
CA THR A 263 -36.57 24.12 -18.60
C THR A 263 -36.25 25.63 -18.77
N GLY A 264 -35.18 25.97 -19.50
CA GLY A 264 -34.89 27.35 -19.92
C GLY A 264 -34.23 28.25 -18.86
N GLN A 265 -33.81 27.71 -17.72
CA GLN A 265 -32.92 28.39 -16.78
C GLN A 265 -31.52 27.77 -16.86
N LEU A 266 -30.53 28.59 -17.21
CA LEU A 266 -29.12 28.20 -17.18
C LEU A 266 -28.67 27.99 -15.73
N ARG A 267 -28.34 26.75 -15.37
CA ARG A 267 -27.73 26.44 -14.07
C ARG A 267 -26.31 25.91 -14.29
N THR A 268 -25.37 26.33 -13.45
CA THR A 268 -23.99 25.82 -13.47
C THR A 268 -23.65 25.16 -12.13
N PRO A 269 -24.00 23.87 -11.94
CA PRO A 269 -23.82 23.20 -10.66
C PRO A 269 -22.35 23.05 -10.24
N PHE A 270 -21.41 23.11 -11.19
CA PHE A 270 -19.97 23.04 -10.96
C PHE A 270 -19.25 24.13 -11.76
N VAL A 271 -18.44 24.94 -11.09
CA VAL A 271 -17.58 25.95 -11.74
C VAL A 271 -16.21 25.99 -11.06
N VAL A 272 -15.15 26.06 -11.86
CA VAL A 272 -13.79 26.35 -11.42
C VAL A 272 -13.38 27.67 -12.03
N GLN A 273 -13.08 28.66 -11.21
CA GLN A 273 -12.65 29.98 -11.66
C GLN A 273 -11.79 30.64 -10.58
N GLY A 274 -10.72 31.34 -10.98
CA GLY A 274 -9.86 32.04 -10.03
C GLY A 274 -9.17 31.13 -9.01
N GLY A 275 -8.97 29.86 -9.35
CA GLY A 275 -8.37 28.86 -8.45
C GLY A 275 -9.32 28.29 -7.40
N GLN A 276 -10.61 28.62 -7.46
CA GLN A 276 -11.63 28.14 -6.51
C GLN A 276 -12.70 27.30 -7.24
N VAL A 277 -13.24 26.31 -6.53
CA VAL A 277 -14.34 25.45 -7.00
C VAL A 277 -15.63 25.91 -6.33
N PHE A 278 -16.67 26.14 -7.12
CA PHE A 278 -18.00 26.52 -6.69
C PHE A 278 -18.97 25.40 -7.03
N ILE A 279 -19.66 24.87 -6.01
CA ILE A 279 -20.65 23.79 -6.16
C ILE A 279 -21.93 24.21 -5.46
N ASN A 280 -23.07 24.17 -6.17
CA ASN A 280 -24.36 24.58 -5.61
C ASN A 280 -24.93 23.56 -4.61
N TYR A 281 -24.72 22.28 -4.87
CA TYR A 281 -25.08 21.17 -3.98
C TYR A 281 -24.10 20.02 -4.23
N ALA A 282 -23.47 19.51 -3.17
CA ALA A 282 -22.54 18.39 -3.24
C ALA A 282 -22.89 17.38 -2.14
N MET A 283 -23.00 16.10 -2.51
CA MET A 283 -22.86 15.01 -1.56
C MET A 283 -21.40 14.57 -1.60
N ILE A 284 -20.68 14.76 -0.50
CA ILE A 284 -19.27 14.37 -0.38
C ILE A 284 -19.26 13.10 0.46
N ASP A 285 -18.97 11.97 -0.18
CA ASP A 285 -18.70 10.72 0.51
C ASP A 285 -17.21 10.67 0.85
N THR A 286 -16.90 10.54 2.13
CA THR A 286 -15.52 10.32 2.59
C THR A 286 -15.34 8.81 2.65
N ALA A 287 -14.78 8.24 1.59
CA ALA A 287 -14.37 6.84 1.54
C ALA A 287 -13.48 6.45 2.74
#